data_AF-A0A920ALS1-F1
#
_entry.id   AF-A0A920ALS1-F1
#
_cell.length_a   1.000
_cell.length_b   1.000
_cell.length_c   1.000
_cell.angle_alpha   90.00
_cell.angle_beta   90.00
_cell.angle_gamma   90.00
#
_symmetry.space_group_name_H-M   'P 1'
#
loop_
_entity.id
_entity.type
_entity.pdbx_description
1 polymer ?
#
loop_
_entity_poly.entity_id
_entity_poly.type
_entity_poly.pdbx_seq_one_letter_code
_entity_poly.pdbx_strand_id
1 'polypeptide(L)'
;MTGYKKDEVKKYVISKNPGDFIFCEQKERLGTGHAVKQAAPYLPDTGKTLVLYADVPLVSIKSLRKLIKSCNRKKLSILTAKVTDPKWYGRIIRDENEDPIAIREEADASNLEKNINEIFTGIMIAENEFLKKGLKGLLRNNKAGEYYLTDLVDYASKRQLKIGSTKTDQKEILGANNKEEFAVLYKTLISMNVDQAKKKGTIFKDENTCYVEGL
;
A
#
# COMPACT_ATOMS: atom_id res chain seq x y z
N MET A 1 11.36 4.07 -5.70
CA MET A 1 12.38 4.06 -4.64
C MET A 1 13.21 2.80 -4.76
N THR A 2 14.53 2.89 -4.62
CA THR A 2 15.44 1.74 -4.64
C THR A 2 16.40 1.79 -3.45
N GLY A 3 16.93 0.63 -3.04
CA GLY A 3 17.93 0.49 -1.98
C GLY A 3 18.95 -0.58 -2.34
N TYR A 4 18.89 -1.73 -1.67
CA TYR A 4 19.73 -2.89 -2.00
C TYR A 4 19.59 -3.29 -3.48
N LYS A 5 20.72 -3.60 -4.14
CA LYS A 5 20.79 -3.97 -5.58
C LYS A 5 20.07 -2.99 -6.51
N LYS A 6 20.10 -1.68 -6.20
CA LYS A 6 19.44 -0.63 -6.98
C LYS A 6 19.74 -0.69 -8.47
N ASP A 7 20.97 -1.00 -8.88
CA ASP A 7 21.35 -0.99 -10.30
C ASP A 7 20.72 -2.16 -11.07
N GLU A 8 20.61 -3.33 -10.43
CA GLU A 8 19.89 -4.49 -11.00
C GLU A 8 18.40 -4.16 -11.19
N VAL A 9 17.77 -3.56 -10.16
CA VAL A 9 16.36 -3.16 -10.20
C VAL A 9 16.11 -2.11 -11.28
N LYS A 10 16.93 -1.06 -11.34
CA LYS A 10 16.83 0.00 -12.36
C LYS A 10 16.94 -0.57 -13.76
N LYS A 11 17.95 -1.41 -14.01
CA LYS A 11 18.15 -2.07 -15.31
C LYS A 11 16.94 -2.91 -15.69
N TYR A 12 16.42 -3.71 -14.77
CA TYR A 12 15.24 -4.53 -15.03
C TYR A 12 14.01 -3.68 -15.37
N VAL A 13 13.69 -2.67 -14.56
CA VAL A 13 12.53 -1.79 -14.78
C VAL A 13 12.59 -1.11 -16.15
N ILE A 14 13.74 -0.51 -16.51
CA ILE A 14 13.92 0.15 -17.80
C ILE A 14 13.81 -0.86 -18.95
N SER A 15 14.37 -2.07 -18.82
CA SER A 15 14.36 -3.08 -19.89
C SER A 15 12.98 -3.69 -20.15
N LYS A 16 12.05 -3.61 -19.20
CA LYS A 16 10.74 -4.27 -19.27
C LYS A 16 9.56 -3.32 -19.42
N ASN A 17 9.77 -2.01 -19.26
CA ASN A 17 8.68 -1.04 -19.23
C ASN A 17 9.03 0.19 -20.09
N PRO A 18 8.16 0.60 -21.03
CA PRO A 18 8.41 1.74 -21.92
C PRO A 18 8.11 3.11 -21.27
N GLY A 19 8.25 3.24 -19.96
CA GLY A 19 7.87 4.44 -19.20
C GLY A 19 9.02 5.36 -18.80
N ASP A 20 8.69 6.60 -18.43
CA ASP A 20 9.64 7.52 -17.82
C ASP A 20 9.77 7.23 -16.32
N PHE A 21 10.99 6.97 -15.87
CA PHE A 21 11.28 6.61 -14.48
C PHE A 21 12.24 7.61 -13.84
N ILE A 22 11.81 8.20 -12.74
CA ILE A 22 12.70 8.91 -11.81
C ILE A 22 13.07 7.95 -10.70
N PHE A 23 14.34 7.56 -10.64
CA PHE A 23 14.84 6.67 -9.60
C PHE A 23 15.42 7.46 -8.42
N CYS A 24 14.78 7.30 -7.26
CA CYS A 24 15.24 7.85 -6.00
C CYS A 24 15.81 6.73 -5.11
N GLU A 25 16.89 7.02 -4.39
CA GLU A 25 17.58 6.07 -3.52
C GLU A 25 17.31 6.35 -2.04
N GLN A 26 16.95 5.32 -1.28
CA GLN A 26 16.94 5.36 0.18
C GLN A 26 18.24 4.74 0.68
N LYS A 27 19.27 5.57 0.90
CA LYS A 27 20.57 5.09 1.40
C LYS A 27 20.46 4.48 2.80
N GLU A 28 19.71 5.16 3.67
CA GLU A 28 19.44 4.72 5.04
C GLU A 28 17.98 4.28 5.20
N ARG A 29 17.79 3.05 5.68
CA ARG A 29 16.45 2.46 5.91
C ARG A 29 15.81 3.01 7.18
N LEU A 30 15.45 4.29 7.16
CA LEU A 30 14.82 4.99 8.29
C LEU A 30 13.28 4.96 8.21
N GLY A 31 12.69 3.92 7.62
CA GLY A 31 11.22 3.77 7.49
C GLY A 31 10.59 4.24 6.18
N THR A 32 9.29 3.98 6.07
CA THR A 32 8.48 4.20 4.86
C THR A 32 8.25 5.70 4.56
N GLY A 33 8.04 6.51 5.60
CA GLY A 33 7.96 7.97 5.49
C GLY A 33 9.26 8.57 4.99
N HIS A 34 10.41 8.04 5.42
CA HIS A 34 11.71 8.45 4.90
C HIS A 34 11.85 8.14 3.40
N ALA A 35 11.41 6.95 2.97
CA ALA A 35 11.47 6.57 1.56
C ALA A 35 10.68 7.55 0.68
N VAL A 36 9.46 7.92 1.08
CA VAL A 36 8.65 8.92 0.33
C VAL A 36 9.27 10.31 0.43
N LYS A 37 9.88 10.68 1.56
CA LYS A 37 10.60 11.95 1.72
C LYS A 37 11.77 12.09 0.74
N GLN A 38 12.47 11.00 0.41
CA GLN A 38 13.52 11.01 -0.62
C GLN A 38 12.97 11.26 -2.03
N ALA A 39 11.74 10.83 -2.31
CA ALA A 39 11.07 11.08 -3.59
C ALA A 39 10.40 12.46 -3.67
N ALA A 40 10.06 13.08 -2.52
CA ALA A 40 9.29 14.31 -2.45
C ALA A 40 9.83 15.51 -3.27
N PRO A 41 11.16 15.72 -3.41
CA PRO A 41 11.70 16.79 -4.26
C PRO A 41 11.37 16.64 -5.75
N TYR A 42 11.09 15.43 -6.21
CA TYR A 42 10.77 15.12 -7.62
C TYR A 42 9.26 15.14 -7.90
N LEU A 43 8.44 15.26 -6.86
CA LEU A 43 6.99 15.37 -7.03
C LEU A 43 6.60 16.81 -7.40
N PRO A 44 5.63 17.00 -8.30
CA PRO A 44 5.11 18.34 -8.57
C PRO A 44 4.47 18.95 -7.32
N ASP A 45 4.41 20.28 -7.23
CA ASP A 45 3.82 20.96 -6.07
C ASP A 45 2.31 20.76 -5.97
N THR A 46 1.64 20.69 -7.12
CA THR A 46 0.21 20.42 -7.24
C THR A 46 -0.04 18.99 -7.74
N GLY A 47 -1.30 18.54 -7.64
CA GLY A 47 -1.71 17.20 -8.03
C GLY A 47 -1.71 16.22 -6.85
N LYS A 48 -1.69 14.93 -7.16
CA LYS A 48 -1.74 13.85 -6.17
C LYS A 48 -0.67 12.80 -6.45
N THR A 49 -0.17 12.19 -5.39
CA THR A 49 0.80 11.09 -5.45
C THR A 49 0.15 9.83 -4.88
N LEU A 50 0.14 8.77 -5.67
CA LEU A 50 -0.22 7.42 -5.25
C LEU A 50 1.06 6.69 -4.81
N VAL A 51 1.07 6.19 -3.57
CA VAL A 51 2.16 5.40 -3.02
C VAL A 51 1.79 3.92 -3.12
N LEU A 52 2.66 3.14 -3.76
CA LEU A 52 2.52 1.71 -4.00
C LEU A 52 3.74 0.95 -3.49
N TYR A 53 3.54 -0.34 -3.24
CA TYR A 53 4.54 -1.28 -2.75
C TYR A 53 4.80 -2.32 -3.84
N ALA A 54 6.08 -2.56 -4.14
CA ALA A 54 6.48 -3.43 -5.26
C ALA A 54 6.33 -4.93 -4.93
N ASP A 55 6.26 -5.26 -3.65
CA ASP A 55 6.06 -6.58 -3.08
C ASP A 55 4.58 -6.96 -2.89
N VAL A 56 3.64 -6.08 -3.29
CA VAL A 56 2.19 -6.34 -3.27
C VAL A 56 1.63 -6.32 -4.71
N PRO A 57 1.92 -7.36 -5.53
CA PRO A 57 1.68 -7.29 -6.97
C PRO A 57 0.22 -7.52 -7.38
N LEU A 58 -0.66 -7.97 -6.48
CA LEU A 58 -2.02 -8.39 -6.82
C LEU A 58 -3.07 -7.27 -6.70
N VAL A 59 -2.66 -6.06 -6.32
CA VAL A 59 -3.60 -4.94 -6.19
C VAL A 59 -4.24 -4.61 -7.54
N SER A 60 -5.57 -4.59 -7.59
CA SER A 60 -6.29 -4.40 -8.84
C SER A 60 -6.38 -2.92 -9.22
N ILE A 61 -6.36 -2.65 -10.53
CA ILE A 61 -6.65 -1.33 -11.09
C ILE A 61 -8.01 -0.80 -10.61
N LYS A 62 -8.99 -1.69 -10.40
CA LYS A 62 -10.32 -1.33 -9.88
C LYS A 62 -10.22 -0.75 -8.46
N SER A 63 -9.45 -1.39 -7.57
CA SER A 63 -9.20 -0.91 -6.21
C SER A 63 -8.45 0.42 -6.22
N LEU A 64 -7.40 0.55 -7.05
CA LEU A 64 -6.65 1.80 -7.18
C LEU A 64 -7.50 2.96 -7.70
N ARG A 65 -8.36 2.73 -8.70
CA ARG A 65 -9.29 3.75 -9.21
C ARG A 65 -10.30 4.19 -8.16
N LYS A 66 -10.84 3.25 -7.35
CA LYS A 66 -11.72 3.58 -6.22
C LYS A 66 -11.00 4.45 -5.20
N LEU A 67 -9.77 4.10 -4.86
CA LEU A 67 -8.93 4.89 -3.94
C LEU A 67 -8.67 6.30 -4.45
N ILE A 68 -8.30 6.43 -5.73
CA ILE A 68 -8.08 7.76 -6.36
C ILE A 68 -9.35 8.61 -6.26
N LYS A 69 -10.52 8.01 -6.54
CA LYS A 69 -11.82 8.68 -6.45
C LYS A 69 -12.18 9.06 -5.01
N SER A 70 -11.85 8.24 -4.01
CA SER A 70 -12.18 8.51 -2.61
C SER A 70 -11.41 9.69 -2.03
N CYS A 71 -10.28 10.04 -2.65
CA CYS A 71 -9.46 11.21 -2.39
C CYS A 71 -9.99 12.50 -3.04
N ASN A 72 -11.10 12.47 -3.78
CA ASN A 72 -11.69 13.70 -4.31
C ASN A 72 -12.18 14.59 -3.17
N ARG A 73 -11.75 15.86 -3.20
CA ARG A 73 -12.02 16.86 -2.14
C ARG A 73 -11.44 16.50 -0.76
N LYS A 74 -10.48 15.58 -0.70
CA LYS A 74 -9.75 15.19 0.52
C LYS A 74 -8.25 15.28 0.28
N LYS A 75 -7.48 15.47 1.34
CA LYS A 75 -6.02 15.61 1.27
C LYS A 75 -5.28 14.27 1.29
N LEU A 76 -5.92 13.24 1.83
CA LEU A 76 -5.36 11.89 1.99
C LEU A 76 -6.47 10.87 1.82
N SER A 77 -6.16 9.73 1.21
CA SER A 77 -6.99 8.54 1.27
C SER A 77 -6.15 7.28 1.34
N ILE A 78 -6.64 6.30 2.09
CA ILE A 78 -5.94 5.04 2.36
C ILE A 78 -6.73 3.84 1.82
N LEU A 79 -6.02 2.84 1.33
CA LEU A 79 -6.61 1.55 0.99
C LEU A 79 -6.50 0.62 2.19
N THR A 80 -7.63 0.06 2.60
CA THR A 80 -7.74 -0.84 3.76
C THR A 80 -8.23 -2.22 3.31
N ALA A 81 -8.01 -3.23 4.13
CA ALA A 81 -8.56 -4.57 3.93
C ALA A 81 -9.02 -5.14 5.28
N LYS A 82 -10.03 -6.01 5.25
CA LYS A 82 -10.37 -6.82 6.42
C LYS A 82 -9.73 -8.19 6.25
N VAL A 83 -8.95 -8.62 7.23
CA VAL A 83 -8.21 -9.88 7.17
C VAL A 83 -8.58 -10.82 8.31
N THR A 84 -8.35 -12.11 8.11
CA THR A 84 -8.56 -13.13 9.15
C THR A 84 -7.50 -13.04 10.25
N ASP A 85 -6.23 -12.87 9.86
CA ASP A 85 -5.10 -12.68 10.78
C ASP A 85 -4.44 -11.33 10.48
N PRO A 86 -4.59 -10.33 11.36
CA PRO A 86 -4.05 -8.99 11.14
C PRO A 86 -2.59 -8.84 11.60
N LYS A 87 -1.96 -9.90 12.10
CA LYS A 87 -0.57 -9.87 12.58
C LYS A 87 0.36 -9.21 11.56
N TRP A 88 1.28 -8.40 12.07
CA TRP A 88 2.30 -7.64 11.32
C TRP A 88 1.80 -6.39 10.59
N TYR A 89 0.50 -6.25 10.33
CA TYR A 89 -0.02 -5.09 9.61
C TYR A 89 -0.32 -3.88 10.50
N GLY A 90 -0.31 -2.67 9.95
CA GLY A 90 -0.86 -1.50 10.64
C GLY A 90 -2.38 -1.60 10.82
N ARG A 91 -2.90 -1.32 12.02
CA ARG A 91 -4.33 -1.35 12.35
C ARG A 91 -4.99 -0.02 12.05
N ILE A 92 -6.15 -0.04 11.39
CA ILE A 92 -6.94 1.18 11.15
C ILE A 92 -7.74 1.52 12.40
N ILE A 93 -7.45 2.67 13.00
CA ILE A 93 -8.23 3.22 14.11
C ILE A 93 -9.25 4.20 13.53
N ARG A 94 -10.52 4.00 13.85
CA ARG A 94 -11.63 4.87 13.44
C ARG A 94 -12.23 5.56 14.65
N ASP A 95 -12.79 6.75 14.43
CA ASP A 95 -13.64 7.42 15.41
C ASP A 95 -15.08 6.89 15.40
N GLU A 96 -15.95 7.46 16.23
CA GLU A 96 -17.37 7.11 16.31
C GLU A 96 -18.17 7.37 15.02
N ASN A 97 -17.64 8.16 14.09
CA ASN A 97 -18.24 8.44 12.78
C ASN A 97 -17.69 7.51 11.69
N GLU A 98 -16.92 6.48 12.08
CA GLU A 98 -16.21 5.57 11.18
C GLU A 98 -15.15 6.28 10.31
N ASP A 99 -14.70 7.48 10.67
CA ASP A 99 -13.63 8.16 9.94
C ASP A 99 -12.25 7.64 10.42
N PRO A 100 -11.29 7.35 9.52
CA PRO A 100 -9.95 6.96 9.93
C PRO A 100 -9.26 8.10 10.67
N ILE A 101 -8.76 7.84 11.89
CA ILE A 101 -8.06 8.86 12.70
C ILE A 101 -6.59 8.54 12.93
N ALA A 102 -6.20 7.27 12.87
CA ALA A 102 -4.82 6.85 13.00
C ALA A 102 -4.60 5.48 12.34
N ILE A 103 -3.33 5.17 12.06
CA ILE A 103 -2.90 3.80 11.77
C ILE A 103 -1.86 3.44 12.83
N ARG A 104 -2.02 2.27 13.46
CA ARG A 104 -1.13 1.77 14.52
C ARG A 104 -0.36 0.58 14.02
N GLU A 105 0.95 0.73 13.82
CA GLU A 105 1.84 -0.37 13.44
C GLU A 105 1.81 -1.50 14.49
N GLU A 106 2.01 -2.74 14.06
CA GLU A 106 1.95 -3.92 14.93
C GLU A 106 2.85 -3.81 16.17
N ALA A 107 4.04 -3.22 16.01
CA ALA A 107 4.97 -3.01 17.11
C ALA A 107 4.39 -2.06 18.17
N ASP A 108 3.72 -0.99 17.72
CA ASP A 108 3.22 0.11 18.55
C ASP A 108 1.79 -0.12 19.05
N ALA A 109 1.05 -1.05 18.45
CA ALA A 109 -0.32 -1.39 18.82
C ALA A 109 -0.43 -2.04 20.22
N SER A 110 -1.42 -1.59 20.98
CA SER A 110 -1.87 -2.21 22.23
C SER A 110 -2.52 -3.58 21.99
N ASN A 111 -2.68 -4.37 23.06
CA ASN A 111 -3.34 -5.68 22.97
C ASN A 111 -4.77 -5.58 22.43
N LEU A 112 -5.49 -4.49 22.71
CA LEU A 112 -6.83 -4.26 22.17
C LEU A 112 -6.77 -3.92 20.68
N GLU A 113 -5.88 -3.01 20.28
CA GLU A 113 -5.72 -2.62 18.87
C GLU A 113 -5.27 -3.81 18.01
N LYS A 114 -4.46 -4.73 18.54
CA LYS A 114 -4.01 -5.93 17.81
C LYS A 114 -5.16 -6.85 17.38
N ASN A 115 -6.32 -6.78 18.04
CA ASN A 115 -7.54 -7.51 17.66
C ASN A 115 -8.37 -6.82 16.57
N ILE A 116 -7.94 -5.64 16.09
CA ILE A 116 -8.61 -4.98 14.96
C ILE A 116 -8.23 -5.71 13.67
N ASN A 117 -9.24 -6.21 12.96
CA ASN A 117 -9.06 -6.95 11.71
C ASN A 117 -9.03 -6.06 10.46
N GLU A 118 -9.35 -4.77 10.58
CA GLU A 118 -9.16 -3.81 9.49
C GLU A 118 -7.73 -3.29 9.50
N ILE A 119 -7.00 -3.57 8.43
CA ILE A 119 -5.58 -3.26 8.30
C ILE A 119 -5.31 -2.24 7.21
N PHE A 120 -4.17 -1.57 7.33
CA PHE A 120 -3.59 -0.72 6.30
C PHE A 120 -2.79 -1.55 5.30
N THR A 121 -3.10 -1.38 4.02
CA THR A 121 -2.48 -2.17 2.94
C THR A 121 -1.10 -1.67 2.51
N GLY A 122 -0.60 -0.60 3.12
CA GLY A 122 0.54 0.17 2.62
C GLY A 122 0.15 1.22 1.57
N ILE A 123 -0.97 1.03 0.86
CA ILE A 123 -1.31 1.86 -0.29
C ILE A 123 -2.12 3.09 0.13
N MET A 124 -1.65 4.27 -0.26
CA MET A 124 -2.34 5.54 -0.03
C MET A 124 -2.18 6.51 -1.19
N ILE A 125 -3.10 7.46 -1.30
CA ILE A 125 -2.99 8.62 -2.19
C ILE A 125 -3.11 9.90 -1.39
N ALA A 126 -2.24 10.86 -1.67
CA ALA A 126 -2.22 12.15 -0.99
C ALA A 126 -2.10 13.29 -2.00
N GLU A 127 -2.70 14.44 -1.67
CA GLU A 127 -2.43 15.69 -2.38
C GLU A 127 -0.98 16.11 -2.11
N ASN A 128 -0.27 16.56 -3.14
CA ASN A 128 1.18 16.75 -3.06
C ASN A 128 1.58 17.82 -2.02
N GLU A 129 0.84 18.91 -1.93
CA GLU A 129 1.10 19.95 -0.93
C GLU A 129 0.95 19.40 0.51
N PHE A 130 -0.12 18.65 0.77
CA PHE A 130 -0.35 17.98 2.05
C PHE A 130 0.76 16.96 2.34
N LEU A 131 1.10 16.12 1.36
CA LEU A 131 2.12 15.10 1.48
C LEU A 131 3.47 15.71 1.85
N LYS A 132 3.93 16.72 1.11
CA LYS A 132 5.21 17.42 1.37
C LYS A 132 5.24 18.07 2.76
N LYS A 133 4.14 18.69 3.20
CA LYS A 133 4.02 19.29 4.54
C LYS A 133 4.02 18.23 5.66
N GLY A 134 3.25 17.16 5.48
CA GLY A 134 3.16 16.06 6.43
C GLY A 134 4.50 15.35 6.62
N LEU A 135 5.21 15.03 5.52
CA LEU A 135 6.53 14.38 5.55
C LEU A 135 7.60 15.19 6.30
N LYS A 136 7.50 16.52 6.33
CA LYS A 136 8.39 17.39 7.12
C LYS A 136 8.14 17.27 8.62
N GLY A 137 6.90 17.01 9.02
CA GLY A 137 6.47 16.90 10.41
C GLY A 137 6.56 15.50 11.00
N LEU A 138 6.94 14.49 10.22
CA LEU A 138 7.11 13.12 10.74
C LEU A 138 8.26 13.05 11.73
N LEU A 139 8.04 12.29 12.81
CA LEU A 139 9.00 12.04 13.87
C LEU A 139 9.32 10.54 13.94
N ARG A 140 10.38 10.20 14.68
CA ARG A 140 10.82 8.81 14.91
C ARG A 140 10.55 8.38 16.35
N ASN A 141 9.43 8.82 16.91
CA ASN A 141 9.02 8.59 18.30
C ASN A 141 8.12 7.34 18.42
N ASN A 142 8.55 6.24 17.82
CA ASN A 142 7.89 4.93 17.85
C ASN A 142 8.90 3.85 18.22
N LYS A 143 8.41 2.63 18.47
CA LYS A 143 9.27 1.52 18.91
C LYS A 143 10.35 1.11 17.90
N ALA A 144 10.16 1.37 16.61
CA ALA A 144 11.16 1.08 15.58
C ALA A 144 12.21 2.20 15.42
N GLY A 145 11.94 3.40 15.95
CA GLY A 145 12.78 4.57 15.70
C GLY A 145 12.80 4.96 14.21
N GLU A 146 11.68 4.79 13.51
CA GLU A 146 11.56 5.01 12.07
C GLU A 146 10.57 6.13 11.72
N TYR A 147 10.69 6.73 10.53
CA TYR A 147 9.67 7.63 10.00
C TYR A 147 8.56 6.79 9.37
N TYR A 148 7.42 6.67 10.05
CA TYR A 148 6.28 5.93 9.52
C TYR A 148 5.46 6.79 8.57
N LEU A 149 5.19 6.28 7.37
CA LEU A 149 4.27 6.94 6.43
C LEU A 149 2.83 6.98 6.98
N THR A 150 2.48 6.01 7.80
CA THR A 150 1.17 5.85 8.45
C THR A 150 0.82 7.00 9.41
N ASP A 151 1.82 7.68 9.96
CA ASP A 151 1.65 8.89 10.78
C ASP A 151 1.05 10.07 10.00
N LEU A 152 1.00 10.02 8.66
CA LEU A 152 0.26 11.01 7.87
C LEU A 152 -1.25 11.00 8.17
N VAL A 153 -1.81 9.86 8.58
CA VAL A 153 -3.22 9.76 8.97
C VAL A 153 -3.47 10.51 10.28
N ASP A 154 -2.62 10.28 11.29
CA ASP A 154 -2.67 11.02 12.56
C ASP A 154 -2.42 12.52 12.35
N TYR A 155 -1.46 12.87 11.48
CA TYR A 155 -1.17 14.26 11.09
C TYR A 155 -2.38 14.97 10.45
N ALA A 156 -3.14 14.29 9.59
CA ALA A 156 -4.36 14.80 8.98
C ALA A 156 -5.49 14.93 10.00
N SER A 157 -5.70 13.89 10.82
CA SER A 157 -6.76 13.85 11.83
C SER A 157 -6.62 14.98 12.86
N LYS A 158 -5.40 15.21 13.38
CA LYS A 158 -5.10 16.34 14.31
C LYS A 158 -5.37 17.73 13.72
N ARG A 159 -5.52 17.83 12.40
CA ARG A 159 -5.87 19.06 11.68
C ARG A 159 -7.33 19.08 11.23
N GLN A 160 -8.14 18.15 11.72
CA GLN A 160 -9.56 18.01 11.41
C GLN A 160 -9.81 17.84 9.90
N LEU A 161 -8.83 17.29 9.17
CA LEU A 161 -8.95 17.01 7.74
C LEU A 161 -9.67 15.67 7.55
N LYS A 162 -10.70 15.64 6.70
CA LYS A 162 -11.36 14.40 6.32
C LYS A 162 -10.41 13.49 5.53
N ILE A 163 -10.31 12.24 5.97
CA ILE A 163 -9.47 11.19 5.36
C ILE A 163 -10.39 10.22 4.62
N GLY A 164 -10.12 9.98 3.34
CA GLY A 164 -10.85 8.97 2.59
C GLY A 164 -10.34 7.57 2.93
N SER A 165 -11.21 6.57 2.88
CA SER A 165 -10.78 5.18 2.89
C SER A 165 -11.61 4.36 1.91
N THR A 166 -10.99 3.34 1.32
CA THR A 166 -11.67 2.33 0.51
C THR A 166 -11.20 0.96 0.91
N LYS A 167 -12.11 -0.01 0.91
CA LYS A 167 -11.81 -1.41 1.22
C LYS A 167 -11.49 -2.19 -0.06
N THR A 168 -10.50 -3.06 0.02
CA THR A 168 -10.15 -4.06 -1.00
C THR A 168 -10.28 -5.48 -0.45
N ASP A 169 -10.19 -6.47 -1.35
CA ASP A 169 -10.18 -7.88 -1.00
C ASP A 169 -8.84 -8.28 -0.38
N GLN A 170 -8.83 -9.20 0.59
CA GLN A 170 -7.61 -9.70 1.22
C GLN A 170 -6.63 -10.32 0.19
N LYS A 171 -7.14 -10.90 -0.90
CA LYS A 171 -6.29 -11.47 -1.97
C LYS A 171 -5.45 -10.41 -2.67
N GLU A 172 -5.94 -9.18 -2.78
CA GLU A 172 -5.27 -8.08 -3.49
C GLU A 172 -4.06 -7.51 -2.73
N ILE A 173 -3.95 -7.79 -1.43
CA ILE A 173 -2.93 -7.22 -0.54
C ILE A 173 -1.83 -8.21 -0.19
N LEU A 174 -1.88 -9.42 -0.74
CA LEU A 174 -0.85 -10.42 -0.50
C LEU A 174 0.48 -9.95 -1.08
N GLY A 175 1.53 -10.07 -0.27
CA GLY A 175 2.91 -9.96 -0.68
C GLY A 175 3.71 -11.19 -0.31
N ALA A 176 5.01 -11.16 -0.55
CA ALA A 176 5.88 -12.28 -0.23
C ALA A 176 7.27 -11.82 0.24
N ASN A 177 7.65 -12.28 1.43
CA ASN A 177 8.97 -12.07 2.04
C ASN A 177 9.84 -13.33 2.03
N ASN A 178 9.23 -14.50 1.86
CA ASN A 178 9.89 -15.80 1.79
C ASN A 178 9.29 -16.66 0.65
N LYS A 179 9.87 -17.83 0.43
CA LYS A 179 9.48 -18.72 -0.70
C LYS A 179 8.10 -19.33 -0.49
N GLU A 180 7.73 -19.57 0.76
CA GLU A 180 6.45 -20.14 1.15
C GLU A 180 5.33 -19.13 0.87
N GLU A 181 5.50 -17.88 1.29
CA GLU A 181 4.60 -16.77 0.96
C GLU A 181 4.52 -16.54 -0.55
N PHE A 182 5.64 -16.64 -1.27
CA PHE A 182 5.64 -16.52 -2.73
C PHE A 182 4.81 -17.61 -3.42
N ALA A 183 4.86 -18.85 -2.93
CA ALA A 183 4.02 -19.93 -3.44
C ALA A 183 2.52 -19.68 -3.19
N VAL A 184 2.17 -19.13 -2.02
CA VAL A 184 0.78 -18.74 -1.71
C VAL A 184 0.31 -17.58 -2.60
N LEU A 185 1.15 -16.58 -2.79
CA LEU A 185 0.92 -15.44 -3.67
C LEU A 185 0.65 -15.92 -5.11
N TYR A 186 1.50 -16.81 -5.62
CA TYR A 186 1.36 -17.37 -6.96
C TYR A 186 0.08 -18.19 -7.11
N LYS A 187 -0.25 -19.07 -6.16
CA LYS A 187 -1.53 -19.81 -6.18
C LYS A 187 -2.73 -18.86 -6.20
N THR A 188 -2.66 -17.76 -5.45
CA THR A 188 -3.73 -16.76 -5.42
C THR A 188 -3.85 -16.03 -6.76
N LEU A 189 -2.73 -15.66 -7.38
CA LEU A 189 -2.71 -15.08 -8.73
C LEU A 189 -3.39 -16.00 -9.75
N ILE A 190 -3.03 -17.29 -9.76
CA ILE A 190 -3.63 -18.28 -10.65
C ILE A 190 -5.13 -18.42 -10.40
N SER A 191 -5.56 -18.49 -9.14
CA SER A 191 -6.98 -18.51 -8.78
C SER A 191 -7.72 -17.27 -9.29
N MET A 192 -7.14 -16.07 -9.17
CA MET A 192 -7.73 -14.83 -9.68
C MET A 192 -7.85 -14.84 -11.21
N ASN A 193 -6.83 -15.36 -11.90
CA ASN A 193 -6.82 -15.50 -13.36
C ASN A 193 -7.88 -16.50 -13.85
N VAL A 194 -8.00 -17.65 -13.19
CA VAL A 194 -9.06 -18.63 -13.46
C VAL A 194 -10.44 -18.01 -13.26
N ASP A 195 -10.67 -17.28 -12.17
CA ASP A 195 -11.94 -16.59 -11.92
C ASP A 195 -12.25 -15.54 -13.00
N GLN A 196 -11.25 -14.83 -13.50
CA GLN A 196 -11.41 -13.89 -14.60
C GLN A 196 -11.72 -14.59 -15.94
N ALA A 197 -11.06 -15.71 -16.24
CA ALA A 197 -11.32 -16.51 -17.44
C ALA A 197 -12.73 -17.11 -17.42
N LYS A 198 -13.19 -17.63 -16.26
CA LYS A 198 -14.57 -18.11 -16.07
C LYS A 198 -15.58 -17.01 -16.34
N LYS A 199 -15.34 -15.79 -15.86
CA LYS A 199 -16.20 -14.61 -16.16
C LYS A 199 -16.24 -14.24 -17.64
N LYS A 200 -15.20 -14.60 -18.41
CA LYS A 200 -15.15 -14.45 -19.88
C LYS A 200 -15.75 -15.66 -20.62
N GLY A 201 -16.30 -16.66 -19.93
CA GLY A 201 -16.95 -17.83 -20.51
C GLY A 201 -16.07 -19.06 -20.68
N THR A 202 -14.83 -19.06 -20.17
CA THR A 202 -13.96 -20.25 -20.23
C THR A 202 -14.42 -21.29 -19.21
N ILE A 203 -14.50 -22.55 -19.63
CA ILE A 203 -14.83 -23.69 -18.76
C ILE A 203 -13.56 -24.50 -18.51
N PHE A 204 -13.25 -24.76 -17.24
CA PHE A 204 -12.13 -25.61 -16.82
C PHE A 204 -12.69 -26.96 -16.35
N LYS A 205 -12.06 -28.06 -16.77
CA LYS A 205 -12.43 -29.41 -16.30
C LYS A 205 -12.06 -29.61 -14.81
N ASP A 206 -10.91 -29.07 -14.41
CA ASP A 206 -10.47 -28.94 -13.03
C ASP A 206 -9.61 -27.68 -12.89
N GLU A 207 -10.04 -26.74 -12.06
CA GLU A 207 -9.35 -25.47 -11.85
C GLU A 207 -8.08 -25.58 -11.00
N ASN A 208 -7.93 -26.65 -10.21
CA ASN A 208 -6.80 -26.81 -9.31
C ASN A 208 -5.53 -27.34 -10.00
N THR A 209 -5.67 -27.82 -11.23
CA THR A 209 -4.58 -28.40 -12.03
C THR A 209 -4.23 -27.55 -13.25
N CYS A 210 -4.82 -26.35 -13.37
CA CYS A 210 -4.57 -25.42 -14.47
C CYS A 210 -3.74 -24.22 -14.02
N TYR A 211 -2.83 -23.77 -14.89
CA TYR A 211 -2.11 -22.51 -14.74
C TYR A 211 -2.58 -21.54 -15.84
N VAL A 212 -3.08 -20.38 -15.43
CA VAL A 212 -3.57 -19.33 -16.33
C VAL A 212 -2.73 -18.08 -16.11
N GLU A 213 -2.10 -17.59 -17.17
CA GLU A 213 -1.23 -16.41 -17.17
C GLU A 213 -1.67 -15.41 -18.25
N GLY A 214 -1.32 -14.12 -18.08
CA GLY A 214 -1.43 -13.11 -19.14
C GLY A 214 -2.83 -12.58 -19.49
N LEU A 215 -3.74 -12.44 -18.51
CA LEU A 215 -5.14 -12.02 -18.71
C LEU A 215 -5.44 -10.52 -18.58
#